data_AF-A0A970H3X9-F1
#
_entry.id   AF-A0A970H3X9-F1
#
_cell.length_a   1.000
_cell.length_b   1.000
_cell.length_c   1.000
_cell.angle_alpha   90.00
_cell.angle_beta   90.00
_cell.angle_gamma   90.00
#
_symmetry.space_group_name_H-M   'P 1'
#
loop_
_entity.id
_entity.type
_entity.pdbx_description
1 polymer ?
#
loop_
_entity_poly.entity_id
_entity_poly.type
_entity_poly.pdbx_seq_one_letter_code
_entity_poly.pdbx_strand_id
1 'polypeptide(L)' 'MKHSFEYIIIYATPAGKRAGIYKSMQKEELDTLLQKLQTDGCIVEKVEIIRRSQSHCL' A
#
# COMPACT_ATOMS: atom_id res chain seq x y z
N MET A 1 -2.24 -4.63 -19.70
CA MET A 1 -2.33 -3.28 -19.14
C MET A 1 -1.99 -3.36 -17.65
N LYS A 2 -0.87 -2.77 -17.21
CA LYS A 2 -0.51 -2.76 -15.78
C LYS A 2 -1.21 -1.56 -15.14
N HIS A 3 -2.19 -1.82 -14.29
CA HIS A 3 -2.87 -0.77 -13.53
C HIS A 3 -2.04 -0.43 -12.30
N SER A 4 -1.69 0.84 -12.16
CA SER A 4 -0.99 1.36 -11.00
C SER A 4 -1.98 2.10 -10.10
N PHE A 5 -1.85 1.90 -8.80
CA PHE A 5 -2.76 2.46 -7.80
C PHE A 5 -1.98 3.29 -6.78
N GLU A 6 -2.66 4.28 -6.21
CA GLU A 6 -2.21 4.95 -5.00
C GLU A 6 -2.92 4.33 -3.81
N TYR A 7 -2.15 3.78 -2.87
CA TYR A 7 -2.64 3.17 -1.63
C TYR A 7 -2.31 4.05 -0.44
N ILE A 8 -3.23 4.16 0.51
CA ILE A 8 -2.92 4.57 1.88
C ILE A 8 -2.93 3.32 2.76
N ILE A 9 -1.85 3.13 3.51
CA ILE A 9 -1.68 1.99 4.41
C ILE A 9 -1.44 2.54 5.80
N ILE A 10 -2.31 2.16 6.73
CA ILE A 10 -2.20 2.46 8.15
C ILE A 10 -1.75 1.19 8.85
N TYR A 11 -0.65 1.25 9.58
CA TYR A 11 -0.09 0.12 10.30
C TYR A 11 0.46 0.56 11.66
N ALA A 12 0.32 -0.32 12.65
CA ALA A 12 0.90 -0.16 13.96
C ALA A 12 2.28 -0.84 14.02
N THR A 13 3.24 -0.14 14.61
CA THR A 13 4.58 -0.63 14.94
C THR A 13 4.75 -0.63 16.46
N PRO A 14 5.78 -1.30 17.01
CA PRO A 14 6.11 -1.19 18.43
C PRO A 14 6.34 0.26 18.91
N ALA A 15 6.74 1.16 18.00
CA ALA A 15 6.94 2.58 18.28
C ALA A 15 5.67 3.44 18.14
N GLY A 16 4.55 2.85 17.74
CA GLY A 16 3.26 3.53 17.54
C GLY A 16 2.68 3.37 16.14
N LYS A 17 1.56 4.07 15.88
CA LYS A 17 0.83 4.02 14.62
C LYS A 17 1.51 4.87 13.53
N ARG A 18 1.55 4.34 12.31
CA ARG A 18 2.07 5.00 11.11
C ARG A 18 1.04 4.93 9.99
N ALA A 19 0.99 5.97 9.17
CA ALA A 19 0.22 6.01 7.94
C ALA A 19 1.16 6.41 6.79
N GLY A 20 1.20 5.60 5.73
CA GLY A 20 2.01 5.85 4.55
C GLY A 20 1.15 5.90 3.29
N ILE A 21 1.45 6.83 2.40
CA ILE A 21 0.86 6.89 1.05
C ILE A 21 1.87 6.31 0.06
N TYR A 22 1.47 5.27 -0.63
CA TYR A 22 2.27 4.53 -1.60
C TYR A 22 1.69 4.73 -2.99
N LYS A 23 2.41 5.45 -3.85
CA LYS A 23 1.93 5.86 -5.16
C LYS A 23 2.38 4.91 -6.27
N SER A 24 1.60 4.83 -7.34
CA SER A 24 1.91 4.10 -8.56
C SER A 24 2.25 2.62 -8.36
N MET A 25 1.73 2.00 -7.31
CA MET A 25 2.06 0.64 -6.90
C MET A 25 1.14 -0.36 -7.60
N GLN A 26 1.71 -1.45 -8.09
CA GLN A 26 0.93 -2.59 -8.57
C GLN A 26 0.45 -3.47 -7.42
N LYS A 27 -0.54 -4.33 -7.68
CA LYS A 27 -1.04 -5.28 -6.68
C LYS A 27 0.07 -6.15 -6.07
N GLU A 28 0.94 -6.72 -6.91
CA GLU A 28 2.07 -7.57 -6.45
C GLU A 28 3.04 -6.81 -5.53
N GLU A 29 3.28 -5.52 -5.79
CA GLU A 29 4.13 -4.68 -4.97
C GLU A 29 3.47 -4.37 -3.61
N LEU A 30 2.15 -4.17 -3.60
CA LEU A 30 1.38 -4.04 -2.37
C LEU A 30 1.43 -5.33 -1.55
N ASP A 31 1.18 -6.48 -2.16
CA ASP A 31 1.21 -7.78 -1.47
C ASP A 31 2.60 -8.02 -0.83
N THR A 32 3.67 -7.72 -1.56
CA THR A 32 5.05 -7.79 -1.05
C THR A 32 5.27 -6.85 0.15
N LEU A 33 4.78 -5.61 0.07
CA LEU A 33 4.89 -4.64 1.16
C LEU A 33 4.14 -5.09 2.41
N LEU A 34 2.92 -5.63 2.26
CA LEU A 34 2.12 -6.12 3.38
C LEU A 34 2.79 -7.32 4.06
N GLN A 35 3.36 -8.25 3.28
CA GLN A 35 4.13 -9.37 3.82
C GLN A 35 5.38 -8.90 4.57
N LYS A 36 6.08 -7.89 4.06
CA LYS A 36 7.24 -7.32 4.75
C LYS A 36 6.85 -6.68 6.07
N LEU A 37 5.78 -5.88 6.08
CA LEU A 37 5.26 -5.27 7.31
C LEU A 37 4.90 -6.33 8.35
N GLN A 38 4.25 -7.43 7.94
CA GLN A 38 3.93 -8.54 8.83
C GLN A 38 5.20 -9.23 9.38
N THR A 39 6.19 -9.47 8.52
CA THR A 39 7.49 -10.05 8.92
C THR A 39 8.24 -9.17 9.90
N ASP A 40 8.16 -7.85 9.73
CA ASP A 40 8.75 -6.85 10.63
C ASP A 40 7.96 -6.68 11.95
N GLY A 41 6.91 -7.48 12.17
CA GLY A 41 6.06 -7.42 13.37
C GLY A 41 5.10 -6.23 13.39
N CYS A 42 4.85 -5.60 12.24
CA CYS A 42 3.87 -4.53 12.11
C CYS A 42 2.46 -5.13 11.92
N ILE A 43 1.46 -4.46 12.50
CA ILE A 43 0.05 -4.85 12.37
C ILE A 43 -0.61 -3.88 11.40
N VAL A 44 -0.99 -4.36 10.21
CA VAL A 44 -1.72 -3.54 9.23
C VAL A 44 -3.15 -3.36 9.72
N GLU A 45 -3.55 -2.11 9.98
CA GLU A 45 -4.90 -1.76 10.43
C GLU A 45 -5.84 -1.45 9.26
N LYS A 46 -5.32 -0.77 8.22
CA LYS A 46 -6.14 -0.34 7.08
C LYS A 46 -5.31 -0.26 5.80
N VAL A 47 -5.92 -0.71 4.70
CA VAL A 47 -5.40 -0.52 3.34
C VAL A 47 -6.53 0.03 2.48
N GLU A 48 -6.35 1.20 1.90
CA GLU A 48 -7.34 1.82 1.02
C GLU A 48 -6.68 2.30 -0.28
N ILE A 49 -7.41 2.18 -1.39
CA ILE A 49 -7.02 2.78 -2.67
C ILE A 49 -7.55 4.21 -2.68
N ILE A 50 -6.65 5.19 -2.72
CA ILE A 50 -7.02 6.61 -2.78
C ILE A 50 -7.07 7.14 -4.21
N ARG A 51 -6.36 6.50 -5.16
CA ARG A 51 -6.45 6.84 -6.58
C ARG A 51 -6.18 5.63 -7.46
N ARG A 52 -6.94 5.52 -8.55
CA ARG A 52 -6.62 4.61 -9.66
C ARG A 52 -5.97 5.44 -10.76
N SER A 53 -4.69 5.22 -11.03
CA SER A 53 -4.07 5.77 -12.23
C SER A 53 -4.45 4.85 -13.39
N GLN A 54 -5.59 5.14 -14.03
CA GLN A 54 -5.81 4.63 -15.37
C GLN A 54 -4.90 5.46 -16.27
N SER A 55 -3.92 4.82 -16.91
CA SER A 55 -3.29 5.39 -18.10
C SER A 55 -4.43 5.64 -19.08
N HIS A 56 -4.84 6.89 -19.19
CA HIS A 56 -5.85 7.34 -20.13
C HIS A 56 -5.36 6.87 -21.51
N CYS A 57 -6.11 5.98 -22.16
CA CYS A 57 -5.81 5.58 -23.53
C CYS A 57 -5.94 6.84 -24.40
N LEU A 58 -4.84 7.24 -25.03
CA LEU A 58 -4.85 8.16 -26.16
C LEU A 58 -5.41 7.45 -27.39
#